data_AF-K1TQ23-F1
#
_entry.id   AF-K1TQ23-F1
#
_cell.length_a   1.000
_cell.length_b   1.000
_cell.length_c   1.000
_cell.angle_alpha   90.00
_cell.angle_beta   90.00
_cell.angle_gamma   90.00
#
_symmetry.space_group_name_H-M   'P 1'
#
loop_
_entity.id
_entity.type
_entity.pdbx_description
1 polymer ?
#
loop_
_entity_poly.entity_id
_entity_poly.type
_entity_poly.pdbx_seq_one_letter_code
_entity_poly.pdbx_strand_id
1 'polypeptide(L)'
;MNTKRFLCAALGAVCYFAFLQAQVRTEQTFEKGWKFTREDNAEFANPGYNDSKWQNVTVPHDWAIYGPFSINNDKQEMAITQDGQTEA
;
A
#
# COMPACT_ATOMS: atom_id res chain seq x y z
N MET A 1 36.88 -46.28 -12.72
CA MET A 1 36.32 -45.91 -11.39
C MET A 1 35.69 -44.51 -11.36
N ASN A 2 35.70 -43.75 -12.46
CA ASN A 2 35.38 -42.31 -12.44
C ASN A 2 33.98 -42.02 -13.01
N THR A 3 33.46 -42.89 -13.87
CA THR A 3 32.17 -42.74 -14.55
C THR A 3 30.99 -42.68 -13.58
N LYS A 4 31.03 -43.44 -12.48
CA LYS A 4 30.00 -43.40 -11.42
C LYS A 4 30.00 -42.07 -10.67
N ARG A 5 31.17 -41.45 -10.47
CA ARG A 5 31.31 -40.14 -9.82
C ARG A 5 30.77 -39.01 -10.70
N PHE A 6 31.03 -39.08 -12.01
CA PHE A 6 30.45 -38.14 -12.99
C PHE A 6 28.94 -38.28 -13.10
N LEU A 7 28.40 -39.51 -13.07
CA LEU A 7 26.96 -39.76 -13.04
C LEU A 7 26.31 -39.18 -11.78
N CYS A 8 26.90 -39.38 -10.59
CA CYS A 8 26.37 -38.81 -9.35
C CYS A 8 26.43 -37.27 -9.35
N ALA A 9 27.51 -36.67 -9.85
CA ALA A 9 27.64 -35.22 -9.94
C ALA A 9 26.63 -34.61 -10.94
N ALA A 10 26.43 -35.27 -12.09
CA ALA A 10 25.43 -34.86 -13.08
C ALA A 10 24.01 -34.95 -12.51
N LEU A 11 23.68 -36.03 -11.78
CA LEU A 11 22.38 -36.19 -11.13
C LEU A 11 22.15 -35.10 -10.07
N GLY A 12 23.16 -34.79 -9.25
CA GLY A 12 23.10 -33.74 -8.24
C GLY A 12 22.91 -32.34 -8.83
N ALA A 13 23.59 -32.05 -9.94
CA ALA A 13 23.40 -30.78 -10.66
C ALA A 13 21.97 -30.66 -11.22
N VAL A 14 21.45 -31.71 -11.86
CA VAL A 14 20.07 -31.73 -12.39
C VAL A 14 19.04 -31.50 -11.27
N CYS A 15 19.23 -32.13 -10.11
CA CYS A 15 18.37 -31.89 -8.94
C CYS A 15 18.47 -30.43 -8.47
N TYR A 16 19.66 -29.84 -8.40
CA TYR A 16 19.85 -28.45 -7.96
C TYR A 16 19.14 -27.45 -8.87
N PHE A 17 19.23 -27.64 -10.20
CA PHE A 17 18.54 -26.78 -11.17
C PHE A 17 17.02 -26.97 -11.15
N ALA A 18 16.51 -28.15 -10.76
CA ALA A 18 15.07 -28.39 -10.64
C ALA A 18 14.41 -27.60 -9.49
N PHE A 19 15.18 -27.17 -8.48
CA PHE A 19 14.70 -26.37 -7.35
C PHE A 19 14.86 -24.86 -7.53
N LEU A 20 15.44 -24.38 -8.64
CA LEU A 20 15.52 -22.96 -8.96
C LEU A 20 14.22 -22.48 -9.61
N GLN A 21 13.14 -22.46 -8.83
CA GLN A 21 11.88 -21.83 -9.22
C GLN A 21 11.85 -20.41 -8.66
N ALA A 22 11.74 -19.40 -9.52
CA ALA A 22 11.46 -18.05 -9.08
C ALA A 22 10.07 -17.99 -8.45
N GLN A 23 9.91 -17.28 -7.34
CA GLN A 23 8.57 -17.11 -6.75
C GLN A 23 7.69 -16.30 -7.71
N VAL A 24 6.51 -16.84 -8.03
CA VAL A 24 5.52 -16.12 -8.84
C VAL A 24 4.96 -14.98 -8.01
N ARG A 25 5.02 -13.76 -8.55
CA ARG A 25 4.40 -12.60 -7.92
C ARG A 25 2.88 -12.73 -7.98
N THR A 26 2.23 -12.64 -6.83
CA THR A 26 0.77 -12.50 -6.75
C THR A 26 0.43 -11.06 -6.45
N GLU A 27 -0.47 -10.50 -7.24
CA GLU A 27 -1.09 -9.21 -6.98
C GLU A 27 -2.53 -9.41 -6.56
N GLN A 28 -2.96 -8.61 -5.60
CA GLN A 28 -4.35 -8.47 -5.28
C GLN A 28 -4.67 -7.00 -5.10
N THR A 29 -5.69 -6.55 -5.81
CA THR A 29 -6.26 -5.22 -5.63
C THR A 29 -6.97 -5.14 -4.29
N PHE A 30 -6.53 -4.23 -3.43
CA PHE A 30 -7.05 -4.06 -2.06
C PHE A 30 -7.93 -2.81 -1.91
N GLU A 31 -8.89 -2.67 -2.82
CA GLU A 31 -9.74 -1.48 -2.93
C GLU A 31 -10.98 -1.52 -2.02
N LYS A 32 -11.45 -2.70 -1.65
CA LYS A 32 -12.77 -2.92 -1.03
C LYS A 32 -12.66 -3.29 0.45
N GLY A 33 -13.77 -3.10 1.18
CA GLY A 33 -13.89 -3.49 2.58
C GLY A 33 -13.43 -2.43 3.58
N TRP A 34 -13.12 -1.24 3.11
CA TRP A 34 -12.71 -0.12 3.94
C TRP A 34 -13.91 0.52 4.65
N LYS A 35 -13.65 1.00 5.87
CA LYS A 35 -14.57 1.78 6.71
C LYS A 35 -14.00 3.18 6.91
N PHE A 36 -14.85 4.21 6.83
CA PHE A 36 -14.44 5.61 6.89
C PHE A 36 -15.31 6.45 7.83
N THR A 37 -14.68 7.32 8.61
CA THR A 37 -15.30 8.39 9.39
C THR A 37 -14.47 9.68 9.26
N ARG A 38 -15.09 10.85 9.43
CA ARG A 38 -14.41 12.15 9.48
C ARG A 38 -14.07 12.60 10.91
N GLU A 39 -14.37 11.75 11.88
CA GLU A 39 -14.04 11.99 13.28
C GLU A 39 -12.58 11.62 13.54
N ASP A 40 -11.98 12.22 14.57
CA ASP A 40 -10.64 11.89 15.05
C ASP A 40 -10.73 11.49 16.53
N ASN A 41 -10.30 10.26 16.83
CA ASN A 41 -10.33 9.70 18.17
C ASN A 41 -9.24 8.62 18.31
N ALA A 42 -8.45 8.70 19.38
CA ALA A 42 -7.35 7.77 19.65
C ALA A 42 -7.81 6.31 19.77
N GLU A 43 -9.04 6.05 20.21
CA GLU A 43 -9.60 4.71 20.35
C GLU A 43 -9.79 3.97 19.02
N PHE A 44 -9.81 4.68 17.89
CA PHE A 44 -10.01 4.11 16.56
C PHE A 44 -8.86 3.19 16.12
N ALA A 45 -7.68 3.33 16.74
CA ALA A 45 -6.54 2.44 16.49
C ALA A 45 -6.69 1.05 17.15
N ASN A 46 -7.64 0.87 18.06
CA ASN A 46 -7.84 -0.39 18.76
C ASN A 46 -8.41 -1.47 17.80
N PRO A 47 -7.78 -2.66 17.65
CA PRO A 47 -8.26 -3.70 16.73
C PRO A 47 -9.67 -4.23 17.03
N GLY A 48 -10.17 -4.04 18.25
CA GLY A 48 -11.52 -4.42 18.68
C GLY A 48 -12.54 -3.29 18.65
N TYR A 49 -12.18 -2.11 18.12
CA TYR A 49 -13.11 -0.98 18.04
C TYR A 49 -14.32 -1.33 17.15
N ASN A 50 -15.52 -0.95 17.61
CA ASN A 50 -16.73 -1.17 16.84
C ASN A 50 -16.95 -0.04 15.81
N ASP A 51 -16.49 -0.29 14.59
CA ASP A 51 -16.63 0.62 13.44
C ASP A 51 -17.94 0.45 12.65
N SER A 52 -18.93 -0.28 13.18
CA SER A 52 -20.18 -0.59 12.45
C SER A 52 -20.96 0.65 11.97
N LYS A 53 -20.76 1.80 12.61
CA LYS A 53 -21.38 3.08 12.25
C LYS A 53 -20.62 3.83 11.15
N TRP A 54 -19.40 3.43 10.81
CA TRP A 54 -18.58 4.08 9.79
C TRP A 54 -19.10 3.75 8.40
N GLN A 55 -18.85 4.67 7.47
CA GLN A 55 -19.24 4.52 6.08
C GLN A 55 -18.42 3.41 5.42
N ASN A 56 -19.08 2.52 4.66
CA ASN A 56 -18.36 1.62 3.76
C ASN A 56 -17.85 2.41 2.55
N VAL A 57 -16.56 2.29 2.22
CA VAL A 57 -15.95 2.95 1.06
C VAL A 57 -15.14 1.96 0.23
N THR A 58 -14.89 2.34 -1.02
CA THR A 58 -13.94 1.67 -1.92
C THR A 58 -12.88 2.71 -2.28
N VAL A 59 -11.60 2.37 -2.16
CA VAL A 59 -10.51 3.28 -2.53
C VAL A 59 -10.19 3.21 -4.03
N PRO A 60 -9.69 4.29 -4.66
CA PRO A 60 -9.44 5.61 -4.09
C PRO A 60 -10.75 6.33 -3.70
N HIS A 61 -10.73 6.97 -2.52
CA HIS A 61 -11.88 7.69 -1.97
C HIS A 61 -11.44 9.09 -1.53
N ASP A 62 -12.15 10.11 -1.99
CA ASP A 62 -11.95 11.50 -1.57
C ASP A 62 -13.14 11.92 -0.70
N TRP A 63 -12.87 12.26 0.55
CA TRP A 63 -13.91 12.65 1.50
C TRP A 63 -14.38 14.09 1.28
N ALA A 64 -13.55 14.96 0.70
CA ALA A 64 -13.84 16.39 0.56
C ALA A 64 -14.88 16.67 -0.52
N ILE A 65 -15.09 15.71 -1.44
CA ILE A 65 -16.03 15.84 -2.58
C ILE A 65 -17.51 15.93 -2.17
N TYR A 66 -17.88 15.43 -1.00
CA TYR A 66 -19.29 15.40 -0.57
C TYR A 66 -19.79 16.73 0.02
N GLY A 67 -18.88 17.65 0.34
CA GLY A 67 -19.22 18.92 0.94
C GLY A 67 -19.25 20.06 -0.09
N PRO A 68 -19.77 21.24 0.29
CA PRO A 68 -19.44 22.45 -0.44
C PRO A 68 -17.92 22.61 -0.49
N PHE A 69 -17.42 23.18 -1.58
CA PHE A 69 -16.01 23.54 -1.66
C PHE A 69 -15.63 24.44 -0.47
N SER A 70 -14.59 24.07 0.25
CA SER A 70 -14.06 24.80 1.39
C SER A 70 -12.55 24.73 1.37
N ILE A 71 -11.90 25.90 1.38
CA ILE A 71 -10.43 25.99 1.46
C ILE A 71 -9.87 25.30 2.71
N ASN A 72 -10.67 25.19 3.77
CA ASN A 72 -10.26 24.53 5.00
C ASN A 72 -10.16 22.99 4.86
N ASN A 73 -10.75 22.40 3.81
CA ASN A 73 -10.68 20.96 3.59
C ASN A 73 -9.36 20.51 2.96
N ASP A 74 -8.68 21.40 2.22
CA ASP A 74 -7.41 21.14 1.52
C ASP A 74 -6.43 22.30 1.76
N LYS A 75 -6.36 22.76 3.02
CA LYS A 75 -5.48 23.87 3.37
C LYS A 75 -4.03 23.39 3.39
N GLN A 76 -3.26 23.80 2.39
CA GLN A 76 -1.82 23.60 2.35
C GLN A 76 -1.13 24.83 2.96
N GLU A 77 -0.51 24.67 4.12
CA GLU A 77 0.34 25.70 4.72
C GLU A 77 1.68 25.72 3.96
N MET A 78 1.69 26.41 2.82
CA MET A 78 2.91 26.62 2.05
C MET A 78 3.75 27.69 2.75
N ALA A 79 4.98 27.35 3.15
CA ALA A 79 5.97 28.35 3.53
C ALA A 79 6.36 29.15 2.28
N ILE A 80 5.68 30.26 2.03
CA ILE A 80 6.11 31.23 1.02
C ILE A 80 7.27 32.00 1.66
N THR A 81 8.51 31.54 1.45
CA THR A 81 9.65 32.44 1.57
C THR A 81 9.49 33.43 0.42
N GLN A 82 8.97 34.61 0.71
CA GLN A 82 8.81 35.65 -0.30
C GLN A 82 10.20 36.14 -0.70
N ASP A 83 10.65 35.82 -1.91
CA ASP A 83 11.96 36.21 -2.46
C ASP A 83 12.04 37.72 -2.81
N GLY A 84 11.28 38.57 -2.12
CA GLY A 84 11.33 40.02 -2.27
C GLY A 84 10.78 40.58 -3.60
N GLN A 85 10.00 39.82 -4.38
CA GLN A 85 9.37 40.38 -5.58
C GLN A 85 8.27 41.40 -5.22
N THR A 86 8.41 42.62 -5.74
CA THR A 86 7.51 43.77 -5.51
C THR A 86 6.65 44.15 -6.73
N GLU A 87 6.66 43.36 -7.79
CA GLU A 87 5.89 43.66 -9.02
C GLU A 87 5.14 42.42 -9.53
N ALA A 88 4.00 42.67 -10.16
CA ALA A 88 2.98 41.70 -10.57
C ALA A 88 3.31 40.98 -11.90
#